data_AF-A0A0R2QN98-F1
#
_entry.id   AF-A0A0R2QN98-F1
#
_cell.length_a   1.000
_cell.length_b   1.000
_cell.length_c   1.000
_cell.angle_alpha   90.00
_cell.angle_beta   90.00
_cell.angle_gamma   90.00
#
_symmetry.space_group_name_H-M   'P 1'
#
loop_
_entity.id
_entity.type
_entity.pdbx_description
1 polymer ?
#
loop_
_entity_poly.entity_id
_entity_poly.type
_entity_poly.pdbx_seq_one_letter_code
_entity_poly.pdbx_strand_id
1 'polypeptide(L)'
;MSSLINARFILGISPENHQISVALGLPVAEIDNPQLITADVVVIVASAKTGIDPKVVANWSTFRELYIPTIVVVIDFETGDADFEDMSGIIGKMLEPVLTPYLVLHSDNGEPSALINLEDQIITDYSSEKVVQLASETEHRELISEFKEELSSALLEGGWEQFVHGLVIPAIPLMLKNNLGVEEVKRFLNMIPTSSQ
;
A
#
# COMPACT_ATOMS: atom_id res chain seq x y z
N MET A 1 24.53 19.69 -7.19
CA MET A 1 24.18 19.24 -5.83
C MET A 1 22.66 19.33 -5.68
N SER A 2 21.95 18.53 -6.48
CA SER A 2 20.49 18.51 -6.54
C SER A 2 19.96 17.62 -5.43
N SER A 3 19.36 18.27 -4.42
CA SER A 3 18.27 17.76 -3.60
C SER A 3 18.27 16.25 -3.28
N LEU A 4 19.04 15.85 -2.27
CA LEU A 4 18.80 14.64 -1.46
C LEU A 4 17.52 14.79 -0.59
N ILE A 5 16.53 15.56 -1.04
CA ILE A 5 15.52 16.17 -0.17
C ILE A 5 14.40 15.19 0.23
N ASN A 6 14.29 14.00 -0.38
CA ASN A 6 13.38 12.95 0.07
C ASN A 6 13.96 11.58 -0.32
N ALA A 7 14.47 10.81 0.64
CA ALA A 7 15.00 9.47 0.37
C ALA A 7 13.85 8.46 0.40
N ARG A 8 12.96 8.55 -0.58
CA ARG A 8 11.76 7.72 -0.69
C ARG A 8 11.88 6.88 -1.94
N PHE A 9 11.66 5.58 -1.85
CA PHE A 9 11.94 4.66 -2.97
C PHE A 9 10.81 3.68 -3.20
N ILE A 10 10.63 3.30 -4.46
CA ILE A 10 9.86 2.12 -4.86
C ILE A 10 10.82 0.94 -5.00
N LEU A 11 10.46 -0.20 -4.42
CA LEU A 11 11.20 -1.46 -4.47
C LEU A 11 10.38 -2.56 -5.16
N GLY A 12 11.10 -3.54 -5.70
CA GLY A 12 10.53 -4.67 -6.43
C GLY A 12 10.56 -4.47 -7.94
N ILE A 13 10.33 -5.54 -8.70
CA ILE A 13 10.31 -5.52 -10.16
C ILE A 13 8.88 -5.78 -10.63
N SER A 14 8.25 -4.75 -11.20
CA SER A 14 7.01 -4.86 -11.97
C SER A 14 7.18 -4.15 -13.33
N PRO A 15 6.56 -4.65 -14.42
CA PRO A 15 6.45 -3.92 -15.67
C PRO A 15 5.85 -2.52 -15.50
N GLU A 16 5.05 -2.31 -14.45
CA GLU A 16 4.36 -1.05 -14.15
C GLU A 16 5.17 -0.08 -13.29
N ASN A 17 6.36 -0.47 -12.80
CA ASN A 17 7.17 0.35 -11.90
C ASN A 17 7.41 1.78 -12.41
N HIS A 18 7.60 1.95 -13.72
CA HIS A 18 7.77 3.30 -14.28
C HIS A 18 6.50 4.15 -14.11
N GLN A 19 5.33 3.56 -14.33
CA GLN A 19 4.05 4.26 -14.22
C GLN A 19 3.71 4.53 -12.74
N ILE A 20 3.97 3.56 -11.86
CA ILE A 20 3.83 3.73 -10.40
C ILE A 20 4.78 4.83 -9.90
N SER A 21 6.02 4.83 -10.36
CA SER A 21 7.02 5.86 -10.07
C SER A 21 6.54 7.27 -10.47
N VAL A 22 5.95 7.40 -11.65
CA VAL A 22 5.37 8.67 -12.11
C VAL A 22 4.16 9.06 -11.28
N ALA A 23 3.24 8.14 -10.99
CA ALA A 23 2.01 8.41 -10.23
C ALA A 23 2.29 8.83 -8.78
N LEU A 24 3.29 8.21 -8.13
CA LEU A 24 3.68 8.48 -6.75
C LEU A 24 4.77 9.55 -6.62
N GLY A 25 5.47 9.88 -7.72
CA GLY A 25 6.60 10.81 -7.72
C GLY A 25 7.84 10.26 -7.00
N LEU A 26 8.03 8.94 -7.01
CA LEU A 26 9.11 8.26 -6.27
C LEU A 26 10.10 7.56 -7.22
N PRO A 27 11.42 7.67 -7.01
CA PRO A 27 12.40 6.88 -7.77
C PRO A 27 12.30 5.38 -7.44
N VAL A 28 12.67 4.54 -8.41
CA VAL A 28 12.80 3.09 -8.22
C VAL A 28 14.22 2.76 -7.78
N ALA A 29 14.38 1.84 -6.83
CA ALA A 29 15.65 1.30 -6.38
C ALA A 29 15.57 -0.23 -6.21
N GLU A 30 16.72 -0.88 -6.20
CA GLU A 30 16.83 -2.28 -5.75
C GLU A 30 17.01 -2.32 -4.22
N ILE A 31 16.58 -3.42 -3.59
CA ILE A 31 16.63 -3.58 -2.12
C ILE A 31 18.06 -3.61 -1.54
N ASP A 32 19.06 -3.89 -2.38
CA ASP A 32 20.48 -3.86 -2.00
C ASP A 32 21.14 -2.50 -2.31
N ASN A 33 20.37 -1.49 -2.74
CA ASN A 33 20.88 -0.16 -2.96
C ASN A 33 21.38 0.44 -1.62
N PRO A 34 22.67 0.81 -1.52
CA PRO A 34 23.24 1.35 -0.28
C PRO A 34 22.58 2.65 0.19
N GLN A 35 21.88 3.38 -0.68
CA GLN A 35 21.15 4.59 -0.31
C GLN A 35 19.92 4.31 0.57
N LEU A 36 19.43 3.06 0.60
CA LEU A 36 18.26 2.70 1.40
C LEU A 36 18.49 2.88 2.90
N ILE A 37 19.74 2.83 3.39
CA ILE A 37 20.04 3.10 4.81
C ILE A 37 19.66 4.52 5.25
N THR A 38 19.47 5.42 4.29
CA THR A 38 19.03 6.81 4.53
C THR A 38 17.58 7.04 4.14
N ALA A 39 16.83 5.99 3.76
CA ALA A 39 15.47 6.14 3.30
C ALA A 39 14.52 6.54 4.42
N ASP A 40 13.66 7.52 4.15
CA ASP A 40 12.60 7.94 5.06
C ASP A 40 11.43 6.92 5.02
N VAL A 41 11.16 6.35 3.84
CA VAL A 41 10.11 5.34 3.60
C VAL A 41 10.34 4.60 2.30
N VAL A 42 9.93 3.33 2.22
CA VAL A 42 9.91 2.55 0.99
C VAL A 42 8.50 2.08 0.63
N VAL A 43 8.24 1.95 -0.67
CA VAL A 43 7.03 1.36 -1.22
C VAL A 43 7.41 0.07 -1.94
N ILE A 44 6.96 -1.08 -1.46
CA ILE A 44 7.17 -2.37 -2.11
C ILE A 44 6.01 -2.65 -3.05
N VAL A 45 6.32 -3.02 -4.30
CA VAL A 45 5.31 -3.48 -5.26
C VAL A 45 5.16 -5.00 -5.16
N ALA A 46 3.94 -5.44 -4.94
CA ALA A 46 3.54 -6.84 -4.99
C ALA A 46 2.43 -7.02 -6.03
N SER A 47 2.59 -7.97 -6.95
CA SER A 47 1.63 -8.22 -8.03
C SER A 47 0.83 -9.49 -7.75
N ALA A 48 -0.48 -9.42 -7.93
CA ALA A 48 -1.36 -10.60 -7.89
C ALA A 48 -1.11 -11.58 -9.06
N LYS A 49 -0.33 -11.19 -10.08
CA LYS A 49 0.09 -12.07 -11.18
C LYS A 49 1.49 -12.64 -11.00
N THR A 50 2.45 -11.79 -10.64
CA THR A 50 3.87 -12.16 -10.62
C THR A 50 4.43 -12.37 -9.22
N GLY A 51 3.63 -12.12 -8.17
CA GLY A 51 4.04 -12.20 -6.79
C GLY A 51 4.94 -11.04 -6.36
N ILE A 52 5.85 -11.33 -5.43
CA ILE A 52 6.79 -10.38 -4.85
C ILE A 52 8.18 -10.64 -5.45
N ASP A 53 8.94 -9.58 -5.69
CA ASP A 53 10.31 -9.70 -6.19
C ASP A 53 11.15 -10.63 -5.28
N PRO A 54 11.73 -11.72 -5.81
CA PRO A 54 12.55 -12.65 -5.04
C PRO A 54 13.74 -11.98 -4.34
N LYS A 55 14.30 -10.90 -4.90
CA LYS A 55 15.38 -10.15 -4.23
C LYS A 55 14.86 -9.45 -2.97
N VAL A 56 13.65 -8.88 -3.03
CA VAL A 56 13.00 -8.26 -1.87
C VAL A 56 12.79 -9.31 -0.78
N VAL A 57 12.23 -10.47 -1.13
CA VAL A 57 12.00 -11.59 -0.20
C VAL A 57 13.32 -12.07 0.42
N ALA A 58 14.37 -12.26 -0.39
CA ALA A 58 15.65 -12.78 0.08
C ALA A 58 16.39 -11.83 1.03
N ASN A 59 16.22 -10.52 0.88
CA ASN A 59 16.90 -9.50 1.70
C ASN A 59 15.98 -8.88 2.77
N TRP A 60 14.73 -9.34 2.86
CA TRP A 60 13.71 -8.73 3.73
C TRP A 60 14.15 -8.62 5.18
N SER A 61 14.59 -9.73 5.78
CA SER A 61 14.99 -9.75 7.19
C SER A 61 16.09 -8.73 7.51
N THR A 62 17.10 -8.60 6.64
CA THR A 62 18.18 -7.60 6.80
C THR A 62 17.67 -6.18 6.61
N PHE A 63 16.82 -5.94 5.62
CA PHE A 63 16.23 -4.63 5.41
C PHE A 63 15.40 -4.18 6.61
N ARG A 64 14.68 -5.11 7.26
CA ARG A 64 13.82 -4.81 8.42
C ARG A 64 14.57 -4.40 9.68
N GLU A 65 15.84 -4.75 9.82
CA GLU A 65 16.69 -4.26 10.91
C GLU A 65 16.92 -2.74 10.85
N LEU A 66 16.65 -2.09 9.71
CA LEU A 66 16.78 -0.64 9.54
C LEU A 66 15.57 0.13 10.11
N TYR A 67 14.48 -0.55 10.47
CA TYR A 67 13.23 0.07 10.93
C TYR A 67 12.66 1.14 9.98
N ILE A 68 12.97 1.06 8.69
CA ILE A 68 12.46 1.99 7.69
C ILE A 68 10.95 1.73 7.49
N PRO A 69 10.10 2.76 7.63
CA PRO A 69 8.69 2.68 7.31
C PRO A 69 8.47 2.08 5.92
N THR A 70 7.56 1.12 5.82
CA THR A 70 7.31 0.39 4.58
C THR A 70 5.83 0.38 4.28
N ILE A 71 5.48 0.70 3.03
CA ILE A 71 4.14 0.53 2.47
C ILE A 71 4.24 -0.60 1.45
N VAL A 72 3.25 -1.49 1.40
CA VAL A 72 3.12 -2.46 0.30
C VAL A 72 1.98 -2.00 -0.60
N VAL A 73 2.24 -1.88 -1.90
CA VAL A 73 1.18 -1.68 -2.89
C VAL A 73 0.92 -3.00 -3.61
N VAL A 74 -0.35 -3.36 -3.68
CA VAL A 74 -0.82 -4.56 -4.38
C VAL A 74 -1.41 -4.14 -5.72
N ILE A 75 -0.85 -4.68 -6.81
CA ILE A 75 -1.26 -4.40 -8.19
C ILE A 75 -1.76 -5.67 -8.88
N ASP A 76 -2.31 -5.53 -10.08
CA ASP A 76 -2.76 -6.62 -10.96
C ASP A 76 -3.91 -7.49 -10.40
N PHE A 77 -4.55 -7.10 -9.30
CA PHE A 77 -5.61 -7.88 -8.64
C PHE A 77 -6.93 -7.90 -9.44
N GLU A 78 -7.07 -7.07 -10.48
CA GLU A 78 -8.24 -7.09 -11.36
C GLU A 78 -8.20 -8.17 -12.44
N THR A 79 -7.01 -8.69 -12.73
CA THR A 79 -6.81 -9.73 -13.75
C THR A 79 -5.89 -10.86 -13.28
N GLY A 80 -5.45 -10.83 -12.03
CA GLY A 80 -4.63 -11.84 -11.39
C GLY A 80 -5.44 -13.03 -10.88
N ASP A 81 -4.73 -14.08 -10.44
CA ASP A 81 -5.35 -15.29 -9.89
C ASP A 81 -5.75 -15.13 -8.40
N ALA A 82 -5.31 -14.04 -7.77
CA ALA A 82 -5.62 -13.67 -6.39
C ALA A 82 -6.23 -12.26 -6.36
N ASP A 83 -7.19 -12.04 -5.46
CA ASP A 83 -7.69 -10.71 -5.15
C ASP A 83 -6.73 -9.96 -4.20
N PHE A 84 -7.12 -8.75 -3.80
CA PHE A 84 -6.30 -7.90 -2.95
C PHE A 84 -6.06 -8.53 -1.56
N GLU A 85 -7.09 -9.10 -0.98
CA GLU A 85 -7.10 -9.70 0.34
C GLU A 85 -6.24 -10.97 0.38
N ASP A 86 -6.39 -11.85 -0.61
CA ASP A 86 -5.57 -13.05 -0.77
C ASP A 86 -4.09 -12.69 -0.96
N MET A 87 -3.80 -11.70 -1.81
CA MET A 87 -2.42 -11.25 -2.04
C MET A 87 -1.82 -10.63 -0.77
N SER A 88 -2.61 -9.89 0.01
CA SER A 88 -2.21 -9.36 1.33
C SER A 88 -1.84 -10.48 2.30
N GLY A 89 -2.62 -11.57 2.31
CA GLY A 89 -2.30 -12.78 3.08
C GLY A 89 -1.02 -13.49 2.59
N ILE A 90 -0.76 -13.51 1.28
CA ILE A 90 0.49 -14.04 0.70
C ILE A 90 1.69 -13.20 1.13
N ILE A 91 1.58 -11.86 1.05
CA ILE A 91 2.60 -10.93 1.54
C ILE A 91 2.91 -11.19 3.01
N GLY A 92 1.87 -11.36 3.84
CA GLY A 92 2.00 -11.69 5.26
C GLY A 92 2.86 -12.93 5.54
N LYS A 93 2.80 -13.93 4.65
CA LYS A 93 3.57 -15.18 4.77
C LYS A 93 4.99 -15.07 4.21
N MET A 94 5.18 -14.26 3.16
CA MET A 94 6.46 -14.14 2.46
C MET A 94 7.40 -13.09 3.07
N LEU A 95 6.84 -12.01 3.62
CA LEU A 95 7.58 -10.89 4.19
C LEU A 95 7.32 -10.80 5.69
N GLU A 96 6.23 -10.14 6.09
CA GLU A 96 5.71 -10.05 7.45
C GLU A 96 4.23 -9.60 7.40
N PRO A 97 3.44 -9.82 8.47
CA PRO A 97 2.03 -9.42 8.49
C PRO A 97 1.80 -7.96 8.11
N VAL A 98 0.81 -7.71 7.26
CA VAL A 98 0.41 -6.38 6.79
C VAL A 98 -0.99 -6.02 7.30
N LEU A 99 -1.27 -4.73 7.42
CA LEU A 99 -2.58 -4.18 7.76
C LEU A 99 -3.24 -3.63 6.50
N THR A 100 -4.53 -3.92 6.31
CA THR A 100 -5.30 -3.48 5.13
C THR A 100 -6.26 -2.34 5.49
N PRO A 101 -5.83 -1.06 5.45
CA PRO A 101 -6.70 0.08 5.77
C PRO A 101 -7.90 0.25 4.83
N TYR A 102 -7.82 -0.32 3.63
CA TYR A 102 -8.82 -0.19 2.59
C TYR A 102 -9.16 -1.56 2.02
N LEU A 103 -10.45 -1.78 1.71
CA LEU A 103 -10.89 -2.94 0.93
C LEU A 103 -11.42 -2.51 -0.44
N VAL A 104 -11.33 -3.42 -1.40
CA VAL A 104 -11.70 -3.16 -2.79
C VAL A 104 -13.19 -3.43 -2.99
N LEU A 105 -13.91 -2.43 -3.50
CA LEU A 105 -15.28 -2.59 -3.94
C LEU A 105 -15.31 -2.74 -5.47
N HIS A 106 -16.10 -3.71 -5.91
CA HIS A 106 -16.26 -4.05 -7.32
C HIS A 106 -17.59 -3.51 -7.84
N SER A 107 -17.59 -3.03 -9.09
CA SER A 107 -18.84 -2.68 -9.78
C SER A 107 -19.58 -3.94 -10.27
N ASP A 108 -20.79 -3.77 -10.79
CA ASP A 108 -21.63 -4.88 -11.28
C ASP A 108 -20.99 -5.77 -12.35
N ASN A 109 -20.00 -5.24 -13.08
CA ASN A 109 -19.22 -5.97 -14.08
C ASN A 109 -18.02 -6.74 -13.48
N GLY A 110 -17.83 -6.69 -12.16
CA GLY A 110 -16.73 -7.32 -11.45
C GLY A 110 -15.40 -6.55 -11.48
N GLU A 111 -15.34 -5.33 -12.04
CA GLU A 111 -14.12 -4.53 -12.03
C GLU A 111 -13.96 -3.77 -10.71
N PRO A 112 -12.73 -3.66 -10.16
CA PRO A 112 -12.45 -2.77 -9.04
C PRO A 112 -12.76 -1.32 -9.39
N SER A 113 -13.63 -0.70 -8.60
CA SER A 113 -14.17 0.63 -8.91
C SER A 113 -14.17 1.59 -7.74
N ALA A 114 -14.05 1.10 -6.50
CA ALA A 114 -14.00 1.96 -5.32
C ALA A 114 -13.18 1.32 -4.19
N LEU A 115 -12.80 2.13 -3.21
CA LEU A 115 -12.18 1.69 -1.97
C LEU A 115 -13.04 2.09 -0.78
N ILE A 116 -13.25 1.17 0.16
CA ILE A 116 -13.83 1.50 1.46
C ILE A 116 -12.73 1.60 2.51
N ASN A 117 -12.64 2.75 3.17
CA ASN A 117 -11.72 2.98 4.28
C ASN A 117 -12.28 2.31 5.54
N LEU A 118 -11.55 1.39 6.15
CA LEU A 118 -12.01 0.64 7.32
C LEU A 118 -12.08 1.50 8.60
N GLU A 119 -11.34 2.60 8.66
CA GLU A 119 -11.32 3.49 9.83
C GLU A 119 -12.62 4.30 9.94
N ASP A 120 -13.00 5.00 8.86
CA ASP A 120 -14.15 5.91 8.83
C ASP A 120 -15.36 5.37 8.04
N GLN A 121 -15.19 4.28 7.31
CA GLN A 121 -16.19 3.65 6.43
C GLN A 121 -16.67 4.57 5.29
N ILE A 122 -15.83 5.52 4.88
CA ILE A 122 -16.03 6.32 3.67
C ILE A 122 -15.58 5.52 2.46
N ILE A 123 -16.40 5.55 1.42
CA ILE A 123 -16.11 4.98 0.11
C ILE A 123 -15.52 6.09 -0.77
N THR A 124 -14.34 5.84 -1.32
CA THR A 124 -13.79 6.64 -2.42
C THR A 124 -14.10 5.93 -3.74
N ASP A 125 -14.98 6.52 -4.54
CA ASP A 125 -15.46 6.00 -5.82
C ASP A 125 -14.57 6.52 -6.97
N TYR A 126 -14.01 5.58 -7.74
CA TYR A 126 -13.12 5.76 -8.89
C TYR A 126 -13.78 5.33 -10.21
N SER A 127 -15.09 5.03 -10.22
CA SER A 127 -15.82 4.53 -11.39
C SER A 127 -16.03 5.58 -12.49
N SER A 128 -15.87 6.86 -12.16
CA SER A 128 -16.07 7.99 -13.07
C SER A 128 -14.82 8.86 -13.23
N GLU A 129 -14.82 9.79 -14.17
CA GLU A 129 -13.70 10.74 -14.36
C GLU A 129 -13.40 11.58 -13.11
N LYS A 130 -14.40 11.78 -12.25
CA LYS A 130 -14.26 12.52 -11.01
C LYS A 130 -14.35 11.56 -9.83
N VAL A 131 -13.33 11.59 -8.99
CA VAL A 131 -13.32 10.89 -7.70
C VAL A 131 -14.39 11.50 -6.78
N VAL A 132 -15.21 10.65 -6.19
CA VAL A 132 -16.28 11.05 -5.25
C VAL A 132 -16.13 10.30 -3.94
N GLN A 133 -16.35 10.99 -2.83
CA GLN A 133 -16.42 10.35 -1.50
C GLN A 133 -17.87 10.24 -1.05
N LEU A 134 -18.25 9.05 -0.60
CA LEU A 134 -19.60 8.67 -0.23
C LEU A 134 -19.58 7.95 1.12
N ALA A 135 -20.65 8.10 1.91
CA ALA A 135 -20.80 7.28 3.12
C ALA A 135 -21.19 5.85 2.72
N SER A 136 -20.62 4.85 3.39
CA SER A 136 -21.05 3.45 3.23
C SER A 136 -22.49 3.20 3.69
N GLU A 137 -23.15 2.28 2.99
CA GLU A 137 -24.45 1.75 3.39
C GLU A 137 -24.31 0.63 4.42
N THR A 138 -25.43 0.22 5.02
CA THR A 138 -25.42 -0.83 6.07
C THR A 138 -24.85 -2.15 5.56
N GLU A 139 -25.20 -2.57 4.34
CA GLU A 139 -24.69 -3.82 3.75
C GLU A 139 -23.17 -3.83 3.65
N HIS A 140 -22.56 -2.72 3.18
CA HIS A 140 -21.12 -2.57 3.16
C HIS A 140 -20.51 -2.75 4.56
N ARG A 141 -21.09 -2.11 5.58
CA ARG A 141 -20.58 -2.15 6.96
C ARG A 141 -20.65 -3.54 7.58
N GLU A 142 -21.70 -4.29 7.28
CA GLU A 142 -21.86 -5.68 7.74
C GLU A 142 -20.78 -6.58 7.12
N LEU A 143 -20.48 -6.40 5.84
CA LEU A 143 -19.45 -7.18 5.13
C LEU A 143 -18.03 -6.92 5.65
N ILE A 144 -17.72 -5.67 6.03
CA ILE A 144 -16.36 -5.29 6.46
C ILE A 144 -16.13 -5.35 7.97
N SER A 145 -17.13 -5.78 8.76
CA SER A 145 -17.11 -5.65 10.23
C SER A 145 -15.91 -6.35 10.86
N GLU A 146 -15.60 -7.57 10.43
CA GLU A 146 -14.47 -8.36 10.96
C GLU A 146 -13.13 -7.69 10.62
N PHE A 147 -12.92 -7.30 9.36
CA PHE A 147 -11.71 -6.59 8.92
C PHE A 147 -11.50 -5.27 9.67
N LYS A 148 -12.58 -4.54 9.93
CA LYS A 148 -12.53 -3.31 10.72
C LYS A 148 -12.14 -3.57 12.17
N GLU A 149 -12.69 -4.60 12.80
CA GLU A 149 -12.33 -4.98 14.17
C GLU A 149 -10.88 -5.45 14.27
N GLU A 150 -10.39 -6.22 13.29
CA GLU A 150 -9.01 -6.65 13.18
C GLU A 150 -8.06 -5.45 13.05
N LEU A 151 -8.34 -4.53 12.12
CA LEU A 151 -7.55 -3.32 11.95
C LEU A 151 -7.56 -2.46 13.22
N SER A 152 -8.73 -2.25 13.82
CA SER A 152 -8.86 -1.48 15.07
C SER A 152 -8.08 -2.11 16.22
N SER A 153 -8.03 -3.44 16.28
CA SER A 153 -7.28 -4.16 17.31
C SER A 153 -5.77 -4.03 17.10
N ALA A 154 -5.29 -4.14 15.85
CA ALA A 154 -3.88 -3.94 15.51
C ALA A 154 -3.40 -2.50 15.76
N LEU A 155 -4.30 -1.54 15.66
CA LEU A 155 -4.01 -0.12 15.87
C LEU A 155 -4.29 0.37 17.30
N LEU A 156 -4.74 -0.50 18.21
CA LEU A 156 -5.20 -0.11 19.55
C LEU A 156 -4.10 0.56 20.39
N GLU A 157 -2.86 0.09 20.30
CA GLU A 157 -1.76 0.54 21.17
C GLU A 157 -1.15 1.88 20.74
N GLY A 158 -1.03 2.13 19.43
CA GLY A 158 -0.29 3.28 18.91
C GLY A 158 -0.82 3.86 17.61
N GLY A 159 -1.97 3.41 17.11
CA GLY A 159 -2.51 3.85 15.83
C GLY A 159 -1.50 3.68 14.69
N TRP A 160 -1.57 4.58 13.71
CA TRP A 160 -0.66 4.61 12.58
C TRP A 160 0.72 5.25 12.89
N GLU A 161 0.96 5.76 14.10
CA GLU A 161 2.32 6.15 14.53
C GLU A 161 3.25 4.92 14.54
N GLN A 162 2.69 3.74 14.76
CA GLN A 162 3.41 2.47 14.60
C GLN A 162 4.02 2.33 13.19
N PHE A 163 3.34 2.80 12.14
CA PHE A 163 3.87 2.78 10.77
C PHE A 163 5.02 3.77 10.61
N VAL A 164 4.90 4.98 11.17
CA VAL A 164 5.96 6.00 11.15
C VAL A 164 7.25 5.50 11.83
N HIS A 165 7.11 4.61 12.81
CA HIS A 165 8.23 3.94 13.49
C HIS A 165 8.65 2.60 12.83
N GLY A 166 8.08 2.26 11.67
CA GLY A 166 8.40 1.04 10.93
C GLY A 166 8.01 -0.25 11.65
N LEU A 167 6.98 -0.23 12.51
CA LEU A 167 6.50 -1.36 13.30
C LEU A 167 5.34 -2.10 12.65
N VAL A 168 4.51 -1.41 11.87
CA VAL A 168 3.42 -2.00 11.08
C VAL A 168 3.52 -1.58 9.63
N ILE A 169 3.02 -2.43 8.73
CA ILE A 169 3.08 -2.22 7.28
C ILE A 169 1.67 -2.13 6.73
N PRO A 170 1.24 -0.97 6.20
CA PRO A 170 0.00 -0.88 5.42
C PRO A 170 0.16 -1.55 4.05
N ALA A 171 -0.78 -2.40 3.69
CA ALA A 171 -0.99 -2.89 2.33
C ALA A 171 -2.13 -2.11 1.67
N ILE A 172 -1.88 -1.56 0.47
CA ILE A 172 -2.81 -0.66 -0.23
C ILE A 172 -3.05 -1.20 -1.64
N PRO A 173 -4.32 -1.38 -2.07
CA PRO A 173 -4.62 -1.75 -3.45
C PRO A 173 -4.28 -0.57 -4.36
N LEU A 174 -3.59 -0.83 -5.48
CA LEU A 174 -3.20 0.20 -6.44
C LEU A 174 -3.56 -0.26 -7.85
N MET A 175 -4.36 0.54 -8.56
CA MET A 175 -4.66 0.34 -9.96
C MET A 175 -4.54 1.65 -10.74
N LEU A 176 -3.57 1.72 -11.64
CA LEU A 176 -3.28 2.96 -12.36
C LEU A 176 -4.31 3.28 -13.45
N LYS A 177 -5.04 2.26 -13.96
CA LYS A 177 -6.07 2.42 -14.99
C LYS A 177 -7.13 3.46 -14.61
N ASN A 178 -7.53 3.53 -13.34
CA ASN A 178 -8.50 4.48 -12.80
C ASN A 178 -7.94 5.33 -11.64
N ASN A 179 -6.63 5.31 -11.42
CA ASN A 179 -5.94 5.96 -10.29
C ASN A 179 -6.40 5.51 -8.89
N LEU A 180 -7.07 4.35 -8.79
CA LEU A 180 -7.47 3.78 -7.51
C LEU A 180 -6.24 3.51 -6.64
N GLY A 181 -6.27 3.96 -5.40
CA GLY A 181 -5.20 3.74 -4.41
C GLY A 181 -4.09 4.77 -4.41
N VAL A 182 -3.99 5.64 -5.42
CA VAL A 182 -2.87 6.60 -5.53
C VAL A 182 -2.88 7.60 -4.37
N GLU A 183 -4.05 8.14 -4.04
CA GLU A 183 -4.18 9.11 -2.95
C GLU A 183 -4.07 8.44 -1.57
N GLU A 184 -4.50 7.18 -1.45
CA GLU A 184 -4.33 6.36 -0.24
C GLU A 184 -2.85 6.08 0.03
N VAL A 185 -2.05 5.73 -0.99
CA VAL A 185 -0.59 5.61 -0.83
C VAL A 185 0.02 6.95 -0.42
N LYS A 186 -0.38 8.05 -1.08
CA LYS A 186 0.12 9.39 -0.73
C LYS A 186 -0.24 9.81 0.68
N ARG A 187 -1.41 9.43 1.22
CA ARG A 187 -1.79 9.65 2.62
C ARG A 187 -0.70 9.13 3.55
N PHE A 188 -0.28 7.87 3.38
CA PHE A 188 0.77 7.27 4.21
C PHE A 188 2.14 7.88 3.95
N LEU A 189 2.50 8.17 2.69
CA LEU A 189 3.74 8.90 2.38
C LEU A 189 3.80 10.29 3.05
N ASN A 190 2.66 10.94 3.25
CA ASN A 190 2.56 12.24 3.90
C ASN A 190 2.61 12.17 5.44
N MET A 191 2.43 10.98 6.02
CA MET A 191 2.63 10.77 7.47
C MET A 191 4.11 10.76 7.85
N ILE A 192 4.97 10.35 6.92
CA ILE A 192 6.41 10.31 7.15
C ILE A 192 6.94 11.74 7.08
N PRO A 193 7.51 12.27 8.18
CA PRO A 193 8.14 13.58 8.16
C PRO A 193 9.19 13.57 7.06
N THR A 194 9.13 14.53 6.13
CA THR A 194 10.26 14.75 5.26
C THR A 194 11.39 15.29 6.14
N SER A 195 12.60 14.76 5.97
CA SER A 195 13.83 15.26 6.58
C SER A 195 14.13 16.67 6.04
N SER A 196 13.29 17.63 6.42
CA SER A 196 13.25 19.03 5.97
C SER A 196 12.43 19.86 6.98
N GLN A 197 12.90 19.91 8.23
CA GLN A 197 12.87 21.13 9.05
C GLN A 197 14.22 21.30 9.76
#